data_AF-A0A645AEY7-F1
#
_entry.id   AF-A0A645AEY7-F1
#
_cell.length_a   1.000
_cell.length_b   1.000
_cell.length_c   1.000
_cell.angle_alpha   90.00
_cell.angle_beta   90.00
_cell.angle_gamma   90.00
#
_symmetry.space_group_name_H-M   'P 1'
#
loop_
_entity.id
_entity.type
_entity.pdbx_description
1 polymer ?
#
loop_
_entity_poly.entity_id
_entity_poly.type
_entity_poly.pdbx_seq_one_letter_code
_entity_poly.pdbx_strand_id
1 'polypeptide(L)' 'MIHRASRLNDIIFLLRFNGFSADRLEFVYEKDQINARMVLVSAVKAPNTQCRITKKKAGA' A
#
# COMPACT_ATOMS: atom_id res chain seq x y z
N MET A 1 10.01 -14.34 10.00
CA MET A 1 8.66 -13.74 9.90
C MET A 1 8.76 -12.56 8.95
N ILE A 2 8.28 -12.69 7.70
CA ILE A 2 8.45 -11.63 6.68
C ILE A 2 7.27 -10.65 6.86
N HIS A 3 7.56 -9.43 7.34
CA HIS A 3 6.57 -8.36 7.47
C HIS A 3 5.96 -8.06 6.10
N ARG A 4 4.66 -8.28 5.88
CA ARG A 4 4.02 -8.04 4.56
C ARG A 4 4.11 -6.59 4.10
N ALA A 5 4.28 -5.63 5.01
CA ALA A 5 4.57 -4.22 4.70
C ALA A 5 5.96 -4.01 4.08
N SER A 6 6.94 -4.91 4.31
CA SER A 6 8.30 -4.77 3.79
C SER A 6 8.41 -4.99 2.28
N ARG A 7 7.39 -5.64 1.67
CA ARG A 7 7.32 -5.87 0.21
C ARG A 7 6.67 -4.72 -0.55
N LEU A 8 6.25 -3.65 0.12
CA LEU A 8 5.59 -2.52 -0.52
C LEU A 8 6.48 -1.92 -1.62
N ASN A 9 7.77 -1.74 -1.35
CA ASN A 9 8.72 -1.21 -2.34
C ASN A 9 8.81 -2.11 -3.59
N ASP A 10 8.87 -3.43 -3.42
CA ASP A 10 8.90 -4.39 -4.53
C ASP A 10 7.61 -4.32 -5.36
N ILE A 11 6.45 -4.22 -4.70
CA ILE A 11 5.15 -4.10 -5.35
C ILE A 11 5.08 -2.79 -6.16
N ILE A 12 5.51 -1.67 -5.58
CA ILE A 12 5.54 -0.37 -6.27
C ILE A 12 6.50 -0.42 -7.47
N PHE A 13 7.66 -1.06 -7.32
CA PHE A 13 8.61 -1.25 -8.41
C PHE A 13 7.99 -2.06 -9.56
N LEU A 14 7.36 -3.19 -9.25
CA LEU A 14 6.71 -4.04 -10.25
C LEU A 14 5.55 -3.34 -10.96
N LEU A 15 4.74 -2.55 -10.23
CA LEU A 15 3.68 -1.74 -10.84
C LEU A 15 4.25 -0.75 -11.85
N ARG A 16 5.30 -0.01 -11.48
CA ARG A 16 5.96 0.95 -12.38
C ARG A 16 6.57 0.28 -13.61
N PHE A 17 7.23 -0.87 -13.42
CA PHE A 17 7.79 -1.66 -14.52
C PHE A 17 6.72 -2.05 -15.55
N ASN A 18 5.48 -2.27 -15.11
CA ASN A 18 4.35 -2.62 -15.97
C ASN A 18 3.51 -1.41 -16.43
N GLY A 19 3.98 -0.18 -16.24
CA GLY A 19 3.29 1.04 -16.68
C GLY A 19 2.09 1.42 -15.81
N PHE A 20 2.04 0.94 -14.57
CA PHE A 20 1.07 1.34 -13.56
C PHE A 20 1.70 2.28 -12.53
N SER A 21 0.89 3.19 -12.00
CA SER A 21 1.23 4.01 -10.85
C SER A 21 0.28 3.70 -9.69
N ALA A 22 0.80 3.68 -8.46
CA ALA A 22 -0.05 3.60 -7.29
C ALA A 22 -0.81 4.93 -7.12
N ASP A 23 -2.14 4.86 -7.12
CA ASP A 23 -3.05 5.98 -6.83
C ASP A 23 -3.35 6.05 -5.32
N ARG A 24 -3.39 4.90 -4.65
CA ARG A 24 -3.78 4.84 -3.23
C ARG A 24 -3.05 3.76 -2.47
N LEU A 25 -2.62 4.11 -1.26
CA LEU A 25 -2.09 3.19 -0.26
C LEU A 25 -2.90 3.31 1.02
N GLU A 26 -3.52 2.21 1.45
CA GLU A 26 -4.29 2.17 2.70
C GLU A 26 -3.64 1.20 3.69
N PHE A 27 -3.14 1.74 4.79
CA PHE A 27 -2.50 0.97 5.84
C PHE A 27 -3.55 0.50 6.85
N VAL A 28 -3.68 -0.82 6.99
CA VAL A 28 -4.63 -1.46 7.90
C VAL A 28 -3.89 -1.85 9.18
N TYR A 29 -4.31 -1.25 10.29
CA TYR A 29 -3.78 -1.49 11.62
C TYR A 29 -4.74 -2.35 12.43
N GLU A 30 -4.19 -3.32 13.17
CA GLU A 30 -4.94 -3.93 14.27
C GLU A 30 -5.05 -2.94 15.43
N LYS A 31 -6.08 -3.11 16.27
CA LYS A 31 -6.27 -2.30 17.46
C LYS A 31 -5.00 -2.39 18.32
N ASP A 32 -4.47 -1.23 18.70
CA ASP A 32 -3.30 -1.07 19.57
C ASP A 32 -1.93 -1.48 18.98
N GLN A 33 -1.84 -1.74 17.67
CA GLN A 33 -0.54 -1.99 17.01
C GLN A 33 0.06 -0.75 16.36
N ILE A 34 1.36 -0.52 16.62
CA ILE A 34 2.17 0.53 15.99
C ILE A 34 2.45 0.19 14.52
N ASN A 35 2.56 -1.10 14.20
CA ASN A 35 2.86 -1.58 12.87
C ASN A 35 1.58 -1.94 12.10
N ALA A 36 1.51 -1.56 10.83
CA ALA A 36 0.41 -1.96 9.96
C ALA A 36 0.49 -3.47 9.68
N ARG A 37 -0.63 -4.17 9.83
CA ARG A 37 -0.76 -5.60 9.49
C ARG A 37 -0.75 -5.80 7.97
N MET A 38 -1.38 -4.89 7.24
CA MET A 38 -1.59 -4.98 5.79
C MET A 38 -1.54 -3.60 5.15
N VAL A 39 -1.16 -3.57 3.88
CA VAL A 39 -1.29 -2.38 3.02
C VAL A 39 -2.14 -2.77 1.81
N LEU A 40 -3.22 -2.05 1.55
CA LEU A 40 -3.99 -2.16 0.32
C LEU A 40 -3.42 -1.16 -0.69
N VAL A 41 -3.22 -1.60 -1.93
CA VAL A 41 -2.62 -0.79 -3.00
C VAL A 41 -3.60 -0.73 -4.16
N SER A 42 -4.07 0.48 -4.50
CA SER A 42 -4.80 0.74 -5.74
C SER A 42 -3.84 1.29 -6.78
N ALA A 43 -3.84 0.72 -7.97
CA ALA A 43 -2.98 1.13 -9.07
C ALA A 43 -3.79 1.48 -10.32
N VAL A 44 -3.32 2.48 -11.06
CA VAL A 44 -3.95 2.96 -12.30
C VAL A 44 -2.93 2.96 -13.42
N LYS A 45 -3.37 2.67 -14.65
CA LYS A 45 -2.53 2.69 -15.84
C LYS A 45 -2.36 4.12 -16.35
N ALA A 46 -1.63 4.92 -15.58
CA ALA A 46 -1.29 6.30 -15.90
C ALA A 46 0.09 6.63 -15.34
N PRO A 47 0.88 7.48 -16.02
CA PRO A 47 2.16 7.92 -15.49
C PRO A 47 1.97 8.88 -14.30
N ASN A 48 2.79 8.71 -13.27
CA ASN A 48 3.02 9.68 -12.19
C ASN A 48 1.76 10.26 -11.52
N THR A 49 0.87 9.38 -11.07
CA THR A 49 -0.28 9.80 -10.27
C THR A 49 0.12 10.21 -8.86
N GLN A 50 -0.52 11.24 -8.30
CA GLN A 50 -0.37 11.59 -6.90
C GLN A 50 -0.96 10.47 -6.03
N CYS A 51 -0.09 9.74 -5.33
CA CYS A 51 -0.51 8.66 -4.45
C CYS A 51 -1.12 9.22 -3.16
N ARG A 52 -2.38 8.90 -2.87
CA ARG A 52 -3.04 9.23 -1.60
C ARG A 52 -2.78 8.15 -0.57
N ILE A 53 -2.40 8.55 0.64
CA ILE A 53 -2.09 7.61 1.74
C ILE A 53 -3.15 7.74 2.84
N THR A 54 -3.81 6.64 3.18
CA THR A 54 -4.85 6.59 4.22
C THR A 54 -4.56 5.49 5.24
N LYS A 55 -5.23 5.58 6.41
CA LYS A 55 -5.11 4.61 7.50
C LYS A 55 -6.50 4.10 7.88
N LYS A 56 -6.63 2.79 8.10
CA LYS A 56 -7.87 2.13 8.52
C LYS A 56 -7.62 1.25 9.74
N LYS A 57 -8.56 1.26 10.69
CA LYS A 57 -8.57 0.33 11.83
C LYS A 57 -9.30 -0.95 11.40
N ALA A 58 -8.70 -2.11 11.65
CA ALA A 58 -9.38 -3.39 11.48
C ALA A 58 -10.38 -3.58 12.64
N GLY A 59 -11.68 -3.61 12.32
CA GLY A 59 -12.75 -3.91 13.28
C GLY A 59 -13.56 -2.72 13.79
N ALA A 60 -14.10 -1.91 12.87
CA ALA A 60 -15.26 -1.05 13.13
C ALA A 60 -16.45 -1.59 12.32
#